data_AF-A0A0F8X7M2-F1
#
_entry.id   AF-A0A0F8X7M2-F1
#
_cell.length_a   1.000
_cell.length_b   1.000
_cell.length_c   1.000
_cell.angle_alpha   90.00
_cell.angle_beta   90.00
_cell.angle_gamma   90.00
#
_symmetry.space_group_name_H-M   'P 1'
#
loop_
_entity.id
_entity.type
_entity.pdbx_description
1 polymer ?
#
loop_
_entity_poly.entity_id
_entity_poly.type
_entity_poly.pdbx_seq_one_letter_code
_entity_poly.pdbx_strand_id
1 'polypeptide(L)' 'MAALEHDQWVQWAKDIAETEDITPERVEKWKKLFVPYSKLSEEDKDKDREWAVKVLKIIAKNL' A
#
# COMPACT_ATOMS: atom_id res chain seq x y z
N MET A 1 7.81 -2.57 9.02
CA MET A 1 7.93 -2.74 7.55
C MET A 1 6.57 -2.66 6.88
N ALA A 2 5.61 -3.58 7.11
CA ALA A 2 4.30 -3.52 6.45
C ALA A 2 3.53 -2.19 6.64
N ALA A 3 3.55 -1.60 7.84
CA ALA A 3 2.94 -0.28 8.06
C ALA A 3 3.60 0.84 7.21
N LEU A 4 4.92 0.79 7.01
CA LEU A 4 5.63 1.76 6.18
C LEU A 4 5.31 1.56 4.69
N GLU A 5 5.20 0.30 4.25
CA GLU A 5 4.74 -0.05 2.91
C GLU A 5 3.35 0.53 2.64
N HIS A 6 2.43 0.38 3.59
CA HIS A 6 1.09 0.96 3.50
C HIS A 6 1.13 2.49 3.40
N ASP A 7 1.90 3.16 4.26
CA ASP A 7 2.02 4.62 4.23
C ASP A 7 2.59 5.10 2.90
N GLN A 8 3.59 4.40 2.35
CA GLN A 8 4.15 4.68 1.03
C GLN A 8 3.11 4.50 -0.08
N TRP A 9 2.38 3.37 -0.07
CA TRP A 9 1.34 3.09 -1.05
C TRP A 9 0.22 4.13 -0.99
N VAL A 10 -0.22 4.55 0.20
CA VAL A 10 -1.26 5.58 0.36
C VAL A 10 -0.79 6.92 -0.24
N GLN A 11 0.46 7.31 0.01
CA GLN A 11 1.00 8.55 -0.56
C GLN A 11 1.04 8.48 -2.09
N TRP A 12 1.57 7.39 -2.65
CA TRP A 12 1.60 7.18 -4.09
C TRP A 12 0.20 7.15 -4.70
N ALA A 13 -0.74 6.42 -4.10
CA ALA A 13 -2.10 6.27 -4.62
C ALA A 13 -2.88 7.59 -4.62
N LYS A 14 -2.62 8.49 -3.67
CA LYS A 14 -3.19 9.84 -3.65
C LYS A 14 -2.64 10.70 -4.79
N ASP A 15 -1.32 10.74 -4.94
CA ASP A 15 -0.66 11.47 -6.03
C ASP A 15 -1.19 11.02 -7.40
N ILE A 16 -1.27 9.71 -7.63
CA ILE A 16 -1.76 9.13 -8.89
C ILE A 16 -3.25 9.46 -9.11
N ALA A 17 -4.07 9.39 -8.06
CA ALA A 17 -5.48 9.75 -8.18
C ALA A 17 -5.72 11.23 -8.48
N GLU A 18 -4.75 12.11 -8.16
CA GLU A 18 -4.82 13.55 -8.43
C GLU A 18 -4.19 13.93 -9.79
N THR A 19 -3.20 13.18 -10.26
CA THR A 19 -2.34 13.59 -11.39
C THR A 19 -2.56 12.79 -12.67
N GLU A 20 -3.20 11.61 -12.59
CA GLU A 20 -3.38 10.72 -13.74
C GLU A 20 -4.86 10.45 -14.07
N ASP A 21 -5.13 10.02 -15.31
CA ASP A 21 -6.45 9.59 -15.76
C ASP A 21 -6.78 8.17 -15.23
N ILE A 22 -7.23 8.12 -13.98
CA ILE A 22 -7.68 6.91 -13.31
C ILE A 22 -9.21 6.88 -13.24
N THR A 23 -9.80 5.72 -13.51
CA THR A 23 -11.26 5.60 -13.47
C THR A 23 -11.81 5.94 -12.07
N PRO A 24 -12.94 6.66 -11.97
CA PRO A 24 -13.53 7.03 -10.68
C PRO A 24 -13.80 5.82 -9.78
N GLU A 25 -14.20 4.68 -10.36
CA GLU A 25 -14.43 3.44 -9.61
C GLU A 25 -13.17 2.95 -8.89
N ARG A 26 -12.00 3.07 -9.52
CA ARG A 26 -10.73 2.65 -8.93
C ARG A 26 -10.31 3.59 -7.80
N VAL A 27 -10.48 4.89 -7.98
CA VAL A 27 -10.21 5.89 -6.93
C VAL A 27 -11.10 5.64 -5.70
N GLU A 28 -12.40 5.36 -5.90
CA GLU A 28 -13.32 5.05 -4.81
C GLU A 28 -12.93 3.77 -4.04
N LYS A 29 -12.37 2.77 -4.72
CA LYS A 29 -11.82 1.59 -4.05
C LYS A 29 -10.59 1.95 -3.20
N TRP A 30 -9.68 2.77 -3.72
CA TRP A 30 -8.48 3.19 -2.98
C TRP A 30 -8.80 4.05 -1.77
N LYS A 31 -9.76 4.97 -1.87
CA LYS A 31 -10.19 5.83 -0.76
C LYS A 31 -10.57 5.07 0.51
N LYS A 32 -11.13 3.86 0.37
CA LYS A 32 -11.48 2.99 1.51
C LYS A 32 -10.26 2.51 2.29
N LEU A 33 -9.10 2.45 1.63
CA LEU A 33 -7.83 2.02 2.19
C LEU A 33 -6.99 3.19 2.71
N PHE A 34 -7.40 4.44 2.49
CA PHE A 34 -6.70 5.65 2.96
C PHE A 34 -6.93 5.91 4.45
N VAL A 35 -6.71 4.90 5.28
CA VAL A 35 -6.81 4.92 6.74
C VAL A 35 -5.45 4.52 7.34
N PRO A 36 -5.17 4.85 8.61
CA PRO A 36 -3.97 4.35 9.27
C PRO A 36 -3.88 2.82 9.21
N TYR A 37 -2.68 2.26 9.05
CA TYR A 37 -2.45 0.81 8.95
C TYR A 37 -3.15 0.02 10.08
N SER A 38 -3.19 0.57 11.30
CA SER A 38 -3.85 -0.06 12.44
C SER A 38 -5.37 -0.25 12.28
N LYS A 39 -6.01 0.52 11.39
CA LYS A 39 -7.44 0.47 11.08
C LYS A 39 -7.79 -0.40 9.87
N LEU A 40 -6.80 -0.96 9.17
CA LEU A 40 -7.04 -1.90 8.09
C LEU A 40 -7.63 -3.22 8.60
N SER A 41 -8.33 -3.91 7.71
CA SER A 41 -8.67 -5.32 7.90
C SER A 41 -7.39 -6.17 7.95
N GLU A 42 -7.43 -7.33 8.59
CA GLU A 42 -6.25 -8.23 8.57
C GLU A 42 -5.94 -8.76 7.16
N GLU A 43 -6.95 -8.91 6.30
CA GLU A 43 -6.75 -9.30 4.90
C GLU A 43 -5.94 -8.24 4.13
N ASP A 44 -6.24 -6.96 4.34
CA ASP A 44 -5.48 -5.88 3.68
C ASP A 44 -4.07 -5.77 4.26
N LYS A 45 -3.91 -5.94 5.57
CA LYS A 45 -2.58 -6.00 6.20
C LYS A 45 -1.75 -7.17 5.70
N ASP A 46 -2.35 -8.30 5.35
CA ASP A 46 -1.65 -9.44 4.76
C ASP A 46 -1.01 -9.08 3.42
N LYS A 47 -1.69 -8.30 2.59
CA LYS A 47 -1.15 -7.80 1.31
C LYS A 47 0.11 -6.95 1.54
N ASP A 48 0.09 -6.06 2.53
CA ASP A 48 1.26 -5.25 2.89
C ASP A 48 2.40 -6.09 3.48
N ARG A 49 2.06 -7.11 4.29
CA ARG A 49 3.04 -8.06 4.86
C ARG A 49 3.73 -8.86 3.77
N GLU A 50 3.01 -9.30 2.74
CA GLU A 50 3.60 -10.00 1.59
C GLU A 50 4.66 -9.15 0.87
N TRP A 51 4.37 -7.86 0.64
CA TRP A 51 5.33 -6.92 0.04
C TRP A 51 6.52 -6.66 0.94
N ALA A 52 6.30 -6.43 2.23
CA ALA A 52 7.38 -6.30 3.20
C ALA A 52 8.31 -7.52 3.21
N VAL A 53 7.76 -8.74 3.15
CA VAL A 53 8.53 -9.99 3.07
C VAL A 53 9.34 -10.07 1.78
N LYS A 54 8.78 -9.66 0.63
CA LYS A 54 9.52 -9.61 -0.64
C LYS A 54 10.73 -8.67 -0.54
N VAL A 55 10.55 -7.47 0.02
CA VAL A 55 11.64 -6.50 0.23
C VAL A 55 12.73 -7.09 1.13
N LEU A 56 12.36 -7.69 2.27
CA LEU A 56 13.32 -8.31 3.18
C LEU A 56 14.11 -9.45 2.51
N LYS A 57 13.46 -10.27 1.67
CA LYS A 57 14.14 -11.32 0.89
C LYS A 57 15.13 -10.74 -0.12
N ILE A 58 14.82 -9.61 -0.74
CA ILE A 58 15.74 -8.93 -1.67
C ILE A 58 16.96 -8.40 -0.91
N ILE A 59 16.74 -7.72 0.22
CA ILE A 59 17.84 -7.20 1.05
C ILE A 59 18.73 -8.34 1.54
N ALA A 60 18.13 -9.41 2.06
CA ALA A 60 18.89 -10.56 2.57
C ALA A 60 19.70 -11.32 1.50
N LYS A 61 19.32 -11.23 0.22
CA LYS A 61 20.10 -11.81 -0.90
C LYS A 61 21.29 -10.94 -1.33
N ASN A 62 21.27 -9.65 -0.97
CA ASN A 62 22.26 -8.67 -1.38
C ASN A 62 23.15 -8.20 -0.20
N LEU A 63 23.01 -8.85 0.96
CA LEU A 63 23.90 -8.75 2.12
C LEU A 63 24.84 -9.94 2.14
#